data_AF-A0A2N1UTP2-F1
#
_entry.id   AF-A0A2N1UTP2-F1
#
_cell.length_a   1.000
_cell.length_b   1.000
_cell.length_c   1.000
_cell.angle_alpha   90.00
_cell.angle_beta   90.00
_cell.angle_gamma   90.00
#
_symmetry.space_group_name_H-M   'P 1'
#
loop_
_entity.id
_entity.type
_entity.pdbx_description
1 polymer ?
#
loop_
_entity_poly.entity_id
_entity_poly.type
_entity_poly.pdbx_seq_one_letter_code
_entity_poly.pdbx_strand_id
1 'polypeptide(L)'
;MDFYYGHPLGRLIERGLISQPMVSALYGWLRRRPSSAAAQIKAFVETYGLDTRELALELKDFKSFQDFFVRELKAGARPLPDDSESLISAADARLLAYPLHAERLLPVKGRSYSLFELLRNRSLARQFEHGLALIYRLAPVDYHRFCYIDTGWHGPHVRLGHKLHSVHPL
;
A
#
# COMPACT_ATOMS: atom_id res chain seq x y z
N MET A 1 -10.40 -17.57 11.69
CA MET A 1 -9.10 -16.99 11.23
C MET A 1 -7.98 -17.23 12.25
N ASP A 2 -8.31 -17.53 13.51
CA ASP A 2 -7.34 -17.76 14.60
C ASP A 2 -6.46 -19.01 14.42
N PHE A 3 -6.92 -19.99 13.65
CA PHE A 3 -6.18 -21.23 13.41
C PHE A 3 -4.89 -21.01 12.58
N TYR A 4 -4.91 -20.09 11.60
CA TYR A 4 -3.77 -19.89 10.70
C TYR A 4 -2.63 -19.09 11.35
N TYR A 5 -2.93 -18.22 12.32
CA TYR A 5 -1.93 -17.30 12.89
C TYR A 5 -1.53 -17.62 14.34
N GLY A 6 -2.39 -18.30 15.11
CA GLY A 6 -2.08 -18.71 16.48
C GLY A 6 -1.44 -20.10 16.61
N HIS A 7 -1.74 -21.02 15.68
CA HIS A 7 -1.30 -22.42 15.76
C HIS A 7 0.00 -22.66 14.95
N PRO A 8 1.00 -23.39 15.48
CA PRO A 8 2.27 -23.62 14.79
C PRO A 8 2.13 -24.25 13.38
N LEU A 9 1.12 -25.11 13.18
CA LEU A 9 0.76 -25.64 11.84
C LEU A 9 0.16 -24.59 10.90
N GLY A 10 -0.62 -23.65 11.42
CA GLY A 10 -1.20 -22.55 10.63
C GLY A 10 -0.11 -21.66 10.02
N ARG A 11 0.90 -21.31 10.83
CA ARG A 11 2.07 -20.52 10.38
C ARG A 11 2.94 -21.26 9.36
N LEU A 12 2.96 -22.60 9.40
CA LEU A 12 3.66 -23.42 8.43
C LEU A 12 2.94 -23.39 7.06
N ILE A 13 1.61 -23.49 7.07
CA ILE A 13 0.77 -23.43 5.86
C ILE A 13 0.80 -22.02 5.24
N GLU A 14 0.75 -20.96 6.06
CA GLU A 14 0.89 -19.57 5.63
C GLU A 14 2.22 -19.32 4.89
N ARG A 15 3.33 -19.83 5.45
CA ARG A 15 4.67 -19.73 4.87
C ARG A 15 4.86 -20.63 3.65
N GLY A 16 4.16 -21.77 3.60
CA GLY A 16 4.31 -22.78 2.55
C GLY A 16 3.48 -22.53 1.29
N LEU A 17 2.23 -22.07 1.43
CA LEU A 17 1.26 -22.01 0.32
C LEU A 17 0.90 -20.57 -0.11
N ILE A 18 0.54 -19.69 0.82
CA ILE A 18 -0.05 -18.37 0.49
C ILE A 18 1.04 -17.34 0.12
N SER A 19 2.24 -17.48 0.69
CA SER A 19 3.36 -16.55 0.52
C SER A 19 4.27 -16.85 -0.69
N GLN A 20 3.90 -17.83 -1.52
CA GLN A 20 4.70 -18.25 -2.67
C GLN A 20 4.53 -17.27 -3.84
N PRO A 21 5.62 -16.84 -4.50
CA PRO A 21 5.56 -15.96 -5.68
C PRO A 21 4.62 -16.48 -6.78
N MET A 22 4.52 -17.79 -6.94
CA MET A 22 3.63 -18.44 -7.91
C MET A 22 2.14 -18.23 -7.59
N VAL A 23 1.75 -18.26 -6.31
CA VAL A 23 0.36 -18.02 -5.89
C VAL A 23 0.00 -16.55 -6.07
N SER A 24 0.91 -15.63 -5.73
CA SER A 24 0.73 -14.20 -6.00
C SER A 24 0.62 -13.93 -7.52
N ALA A 25 1.43 -14.58 -8.34
CA ALA A 25 1.39 -14.47 -9.79
C ALA A 25 0.08 -15.03 -10.38
N LEU A 26 -0.38 -16.20 -9.91
CA LEU A 26 -1.63 -16.81 -10.35
C LEU A 26 -2.84 -15.94 -9.95
N TYR A 27 -2.83 -15.39 -8.74
CA TYR A 27 -3.85 -14.47 -8.27
C TYR A 27 -3.90 -13.17 -9.10
N GLY A 28 -2.73 -12.58 -9.35
CA GLY A 28 -2.59 -11.41 -10.22
C GLY A 28 -3.05 -11.69 -11.65
N TRP A 29 -2.76 -12.87 -12.19
CA TRP A 29 -3.22 -13.30 -13.51
C TRP A 29 -4.74 -13.48 -13.57
N LEU A 30 -5.35 -14.10 -12.55
CA LEU A 30 -6.81 -14.24 -12.45
C LEU A 30 -7.50 -12.87 -12.37
N ARG A 31 -6.96 -11.93 -11.59
CA ARG A 31 -7.49 -10.57 -11.45
C ARG A 31 -7.38 -9.71 -12.71
N ARG A 32 -6.51 -10.09 -13.66
CA ARG A 32 -6.40 -9.45 -14.99
C ARG A 32 -7.39 -10.01 -16.00
N ARG A 33 -8.11 -11.09 -15.69
CA ARG A 33 -9.10 -11.66 -16.62
C ARG A 33 -10.36 -10.79 -16.68
N PRO A 34 -10.86 -10.46 -17.89
CA PRO A 34 -12.01 -9.56 -18.05
C PRO A 34 -13.35 -10.21 -17.70
N SER A 35 -13.46 -11.54 -17.81
CA SER A 35 -14.75 -12.26 -17.77
C SER A 35 -15.52 -12.17 -16.44
N SER A 36 -14.87 -11.76 -15.35
CA SER A 36 -15.51 -11.56 -14.05
C SER A 36 -15.25 -10.17 -13.46
N ALA A 37 -14.79 -9.22 -14.27
CA ALA A 37 -14.43 -7.88 -13.81
C ALA A 37 -15.65 -7.13 -13.24
N ALA A 38 -16.73 -7.04 -14.01
CA ALA A 38 -17.93 -6.29 -13.62
C ALA A 38 -18.55 -6.79 -12.30
N ALA A 39 -18.67 -8.12 -12.14
CA ALA A 39 -19.20 -8.72 -10.92
C ALA A 39 -18.28 -8.46 -9.71
N GLN A 40 -16.96 -8.61 -9.86
CA GLN A 40 -16.00 -8.34 -8.79
C GLN A 40 -15.98 -6.87 -8.38
N ILE A 41 -16.00 -5.96 -9.36
CA ILE A 41 -16.01 -4.51 -9.12
C ILE A 41 -17.29 -4.11 -8.37
N LYS A 42 -18.45 -4.59 -8.84
CA LYS A 42 -19.73 -4.31 -8.18
C LYS A 42 -19.74 -4.80 -6.73
N ALA A 43 -19.37 -6.06 -6.50
CA ALA A 43 -19.30 -6.63 -5.16
C ALA A 43 -18.33 -5.85 -4.26
N PHE A 44 -17.20 -5.40 -4.80
CA PHE A 44 -16.23 -4.59 -4.07
C PHE A 44 -16.80 -3.22 -3.66
N VAL A 45 -17.46 -2.52 -4.58
CA VAL A 45 -18.09 -1.21 -4.32
C VAL A 45 -19.15 -1.36 -3.23
N GLU A 46 -19.98 -2.40 -3.30
CA GLU A 46 -21.03 -2.68 -2.32
C GLU A 46 -20.46 -3.05 -0.94
N THR A 47 -19.42 -3.89 -0.90
CA THR A 47 -18.80 -4.35 0.35
C THR A 47 -18.09 -3.23 1.10
N TYR A 48 -17.36 -2.37 0.36
CA TYR A 48 -16.51 -1.34 0.96
C TYR A 48 -17.10 0.08 0.90
N GLY A 49 -18.29 0.26 0.31
CA GLY A 49 -18.95 1.56 0.22
C GLY A 49 -18.15 2.60 -0.58
N LEU A 50 -17.50 2.18 -1.66
CA LEU A 50 -16.64 3.06 -2.46
C LEU A 50 -17.45 4.15 -3.17
N ASP A 51 -17.04 5.41 -3.04
CA ASP A 51 -17.67 6.51 -3.76
C ASP A 51 -17.30 6.47 -5.25
N THR A 52 -18.24 6.06 -6.08
CA THR A 52 -18.03 5.93 -7.52
C THR A 52 -18.11 7.25 -8.27
N ARG A 53 -18.58 8.33 -7.62
CA ARG A 53 -18.73 9.65 -8.25
C ARG A 53 -17.39 10.32 -8.52
N GLU A 54 -16.36 9.95 -7.77
CA GLU A 54 -14.99 10.47 -7.94
C GLU A 54 -14.21 9.78 -9.07
N LEU A 55 -14.72 8.68 -9.62
CA LEU A 55 -13.99 7.89 -10.63
C LEU A 55 -13.93 8.60 -11.98
N ALA A 56 -12.77 8.54 -12.63
CA ALA A 56 -12.60 9.08 -13.98
C ALA A 56 -13.38 8.29 -15.05
N LEU A 57 -13.67 7.01 -14.78
CA LEU A 57 -14.39 6.09 -15.67
C LEU A 57 -15.65 5.55 -14.98
N GLU A 58 -16.66 5.16 -15.76
CA GLU A 58 -17.79 4.41 -15.23
C GLU A 58 -17.39 2.97 -14.90
N LEU A 59 -18.12 2.32 -13.97
CA LEU A 59 -17.80 0.95 -13.54
C LEU A 59 -17.76 -0.07 -14.69
N LYS A 60 -18.55 0.15 -15.74
CA LYS A 60 -18.65 -0.73 -16.90
C LYS A 60 -17.44 -0.63 -17.85
N ASP A 61 -16.66 0.44 -17.75
CA ASP A 61 -15.56 0.73 -18.68
C ASP A 61 -14.23 0.11 -18.22
N PHE A 62 -14.16 -0.38 -16.97
CA PHE A 62 -12.99 -1.08 -16.46
C PHE A 62 -12.85 -2.48 -17.07
N LYS A 63 -11.67 -2.77 -17.62
CA LYS A 63 -11.41 -4.03 -18.33
C LYS A 63 -11.16 -5.21 -17.40
N SER A 64 -10.74 -4.94 -16.15
CA SER A 64 -10.42 -5.95 -15.16
C SER A 64 -10.55 -5.40 -13.74
N PHE A 65 -10.59 -6.27 -12.73
CA PHE A 65 -10.54 -5.80 -11.35
C PHE A 65 -9.23 -5.08 -11.02
N GLN A 66 -8.11 -5.53 -11.61
CA GLN A 66 -6.82 -4.86 -11.42
C GLN A 66 -6.84 -3.42 -11.96
N ASP A 67 -7.46 -3.22 -13.13
CA ASP A 67 -7.65 -1.91 -13.76
C ASP A 67 -8.47 -0.98 -12.85
N PHE A 68 -9.57 -1.48 -12.29
CA PHE A 68 -10.34 -0.78 -11.26
C PHE A 68 -9.54 -0.54 -9.97
N PHE A 69 -8.70 -1.47 -9.53
CA PHE A 69 -7.93 -1.31 -8.29
C PHE A 69 -6.92 -0.15 -8.38
N VAL A 70 -6.34 0.08 -9.58
CA VAL A 70 -5.47 1.22 -9.89
C VAL A 70 -6.20 2.35 -10.64
N ARG A 71 -7.53 2.42 -10.47
CA ARG A 71 -8.42 3.44 -11.07
C ARG A 71 -7.86 4.85 -10.99
N GLU A 72 -8.29 5.70 -11.90
CA GLU A 72 -8.05 7.14 -11.86
C GLU A 72 -9.25 7.86 -11.25
N LEU A 73 -8.97 8.99 -10.61
CA LEU A 73 -10.01 9.89 -10.11
C LEU A 73 -10.19 11.05 -11.10
N LYS A 74 -11.37 11.67 -11.07
CA LYS A 74 -11.67 12.89 -11.82
C LYS A 74 -10.70 14.01 -11.44
N ALA A 75 -10.38 14.85 -12.41
CA ALA A 75 -9.68 16.09 -12.14
C ALA A 75 -10.44 16.90 -11.06
N GLY A 76 -9.70 17.42 -10.08
CA GLY A 76 -10.28 18.17 -8.96
C GLY A 76 -10.84 17.31 -7.81
N ALA A 77 -10.85 15.97 -7.90
CA ALA A 77 -11.29 15.12 -6.79
C ALA A 77 -10.37 15.24 -5.54
N ARG A 78 -9.12 15.65 -5.75
CA ARG A 78 -8.14 15.94 -4.70
C ARG A 78 -7.55 17.33 -4.97
N PRO A 79 -8.23 18.42 -4.54
CA PRO A 79 -7.69 19.76 -4.70
C PRO A 79 -6.41 19.91 -3.88
N LEU A 80 -5.41 20.58 -4.45
CA LEU A 80 -4.19 20.92 -3.73
C LEU A 80 -4.37 22.28 -3.04
N PRO A 81 -3.81 22.48 -1.85
CA PRO A 81 -3.80 23.79 -1.21
C PRO A 81 -2.93 24.77 -2.00
N ASP A 82 -3.28 26.05 -1.97
CA ASP A 82 -2.48 27.14 -2.57
C ASP A 82 -1.33 27.61 -1.66
N ASP A 83 -1.16 26.98 -0.48
CA ASP A 83 -0.13 27.32 0.49
C ASP A 83 1.21 26.66 0.14
N SER A 84 2.22 27.50 -0.16
CA SER A 84 3.57 27.05 -0.51
C SER A 84 4.38 26.53 0.69
N GLU A 85 3.95 26.80 1.92
CA GLU A 85 4.65 26.35 3.13
C GLU A 85 4.11 25.02 3.68
N SER A 86 3.13 24.42 3.01
CA SER A 86 2.46 23.19 3.42
C SER A 86 2.87 21.98 2.58
N LEU A 87 3.19 20.87 3.26
CA LEU A 87 3.35 19.56 2.61
C LEU A 87 1.99 18.89 2.41
N ILE A 88 1.76 18.30 1.24
CA ILE A 88 0.53 17.53 0.98
C ILE A 88 0.65 16.07 1.42
N SER A 89 -0.48 15.39 1.55
CA SER A 89 -0.51 13.94 1.76
C SER A 89 -0.07 13.20 0.49
N ALA A 90 0.85 12.24 0.63
CA ALA A 90 1.34 11.43 -0.49
C ALA A 90 0.29 10.44 -1.06
N ALA A 91 -0.75 10.11 -0.29
CA ALA A 91 -1.76 9.13 -0.66
C ALA A 91 -3.04 9.29 0.17
N ASP A 92 -4.14 8.76 -0.36
CA ASP A 92 -5.34 8.49 0.42
C ASP A 92 -5.06 7.30 1.34
N ALA A 93 -4.87 7.54 2.63
CA ALA A 93 -4.51 6.50 3.57
C ALA A 93 -4.83 6.90 5.00
N ARG A 94 -4.63 5.95 5.93
CA ARG A 94 -4.42 6.28 7.35
C ARG A 94 -2.93 6.54 7.58
N LEU A 95 -2.61 7.66 8.23
CA LEU A 95 -1.25 8.09 8.49
C LEU A 95 -0.85 7.80 9.95
N LEU A 96 0.32 7.21 10.13
CA LEU A 96 1.01 7.15 11.41
C LEU A 96 2.30 7.97 11.32
N ALA A 97 2.60 8.73 12.36
CA ALA A 97 3.80 9.56 12.42
C ALA A 97 4.64 9.18 13.65
N TYR A 98 5.93 8.91 13.44
CA TYR A 98 6.86 8.57 14.51
C TYR A 98 8.14 9.41 14.39
N PRO A 99 8.59 10.10 15.45
CA PRO A 99 9.93 10.70 15.43
C PRO A 99 10.96 9.58 15.28
N LEU A 100 12.02 9.83 14.52
CA LEU A 100 13.11 8.89 14.26
C LEU A 100 14.25 9.12 15.24
N HIS A 101 14.68 8.06 15.91
CA HIS A 101 15.87 8.04 16.76
C HIS A 101 16.65 6.75 16.51
N ALA A 102 17.95 6.75 16.75
CA ALA A 102 18.85 5.63 16.43
C ALA A 102 18.37 4.27 16.98
N GLU A 103 17.75 4.26 18.16
CA GLU A 103 17.26 3.06 18.84
C GLU A 103 15.77 2.80 18.65
N ARG A 104 15.03 3.73 18.03
CA ARG A 104 13.59 3.59 17.89
C ARG A 104 13.24 2.61 16.78
N LEU A 105 12.46 1.62 17.15
CA LEU A 105 11.92 0.65 16.22
C LEU A 105 10.59 1.16 15.65
N LEU A 106 10.49 1.21 14.32
CA LEU A 106 9.26 1.54 13.60
C LEU A 106 8.32 0.34 13.59
N PRO A 107 7.08 0.48 14.09
CA PRO A 107 6.12 -0.61 14.06
C PRO A 107 5.56 -0.77 12.65
N VAL A 108 5.96 -1.85 11.97
CA VAL A 108 5.46 -2.21 10.64
C VAL A 108 4.94 -3.65 10.71
N LYS A 109 3.62 -3.80 10.64
CA LYS A 109 2.91 -5.11 10.58
C LYS A 109 3.23 -6.05 11.75
N GLY A 110 3.04 -5.60 12.98
CA GLY A 110 3.27 -6.42 14.19
C GLY A 110 4.74 -6.81 14.41
N ARG A 111 5.66 -6.18 13.67
CA ARG A 111 7.11 -6.26 13.86
C ARG A 111 7.66 -4.86 14.01
N SER A 112 8.74 -4.75 14.73
CA SER A 112 9.40 -3.48 14.99
C SER A 112 10.76 -3.53 14.30
N TYR A 113 11.02 -2.56 13.42
CA TYR A 113 12.24 -2.50 12.61
C TYR A 113 13.04 -1.25 12.97
N SER A 114 14.34 -1.38 13.15
CA SER A 114 15.22 -0.22 13.16
C SER A 114 15.28 0.40 11.75
N LEU A 115 15.62 1.70 11.70
CA LEU A 115 15.79 2.40 10.43
C LEU A 115 16.89 1.77 9.56
N PHE A 116 17.95 1.25 10.18
CA PHE A 116 19.01 0.50 9.49
C PHE A 116 18.47 -0.79 8.85
N GLU A 117 17.66 -1.57 9.56
CA GLU A 117 17.09 -2.81 9.01
C GLU A 117 16.14 -2.53 7.86
N LEU A 118 15.37 -1.43 7.94
CA LEU A 118 14.45 -1.01 6.89
C LEU A 118 15.20 -0.60 5.61
N LEU A 119 16.23 0.25 5.74
CA LEU A 119 16.95 0.82 4.60
C LEU A 119 18.11 -0.05 4.10
N ARG A 120 18.57 -1.01 4.92
CA ARG A 120 19.78 -1.84 4.69
C ARG A 120 21.04 -1.02 4.33
N ASN A 121 21.09 0.22 4.78
CA ASN A 121 22.18 1.16 4.53
C ASN A 121 22.37 2.07 5.75
N ARG A 122 23.49 1.90 6.46
CA ARG A 122 23.78 2.65 7.70
C ARG A 122 24.01 4.14 7.44
N SER A 123 24.66 4.49 6.33
CA SER A 123 24.95 5.89 6.00
C SER A 123 23.65 6.63 5.69
N LEU A 124 22.76 6.03 4.91
CA LEU A 124 21.45 6.61 4.62
C LEU A 124 20.56 6.69 5.87
N ALA A 125 20.57 5.66 6.72
CA ALA A 125 19.79 5.68 7.96
C ALA A 125 20.19 6.85 8.88
N ARG A 126 21.49 7.14 9.00
CA ARG A 126 21.97 8.29 9.78
C ARG A 126 21.46 9.64 9.25
N GLN A 127 21.25 9.77 7.94
CA GLN A 127 20.74 11.02 7.36
C GLN A 127 19.30 11.34 7.78
N PHE A 128 18.52 10.31 8.14
CA PHE A 128 17.13 10.48 8.60
C PHE A 128 16.99 10.42 10.13
N GLU A 129 18.09 10.30 10.89
CA GLU A 129 18.04 10.41 12.35
C GLU A 129 17.49 11.78 12.76
N HIS A 130 16.74 11.81 13.86
CA HIS A 130 16.02 13.00 14.36
C HIS A 130 14.91 13.53 13.44
N GLY A 131 14.66 12.86 12.30
CA GLY A 131 13.55 13.17 11.40
C GLY A 131 12.20 12.62 11.88
N LEU A 132 11.22 12.61 10.97
CA LEU A 132 9.88 12.06 11.20
C LEU A 132 9.60 10.98 10.15
N ALA A 133 9.24 9.78 10.60
CA ALA A 133 8.75 8.73 9.74
C ALA A 133 7.24 8.85 9.59
N LEU A 134 6.78 8.99 8.34
CA LEU A 134 5.39 8.98 7.95
C LEU A 134 5.05 7.62 7.33
N ILE A 135 4.17 6.86 7.97
CA ILE A 135 3.75 5.52 7.52
C ILE A 135 2.30 5.61 7.03
N TYR A 136 2.12 5.51 5.72
CA TYR A 136 0.82 5.51 5.06
C TYR A 136 0.29 4.07 4.93
N ARG A 137 -0.87 3.80 5.53
CA ARG A 137 -1.57 2.52 5.42
C ARG A 137 -2.82 2.67 4.55
N LEU A 138 -2.76 2.12 3.34
CA LEU A 138 -3.88 2.09 2.41
C LEU A 138 -4.76 0.86 2.70
N ALA A 139 -6.03 1.11 2.96
CA ALA A 139 -7.07 0.10 2.96
C ALA A 139 -7.44 -0.27 1.50
N PRO A 140 -7.98 -1.47 1.24
CA PRO A 140 -8.34 -1.86 -0.12
C PRO A 140 -9.26 -0.86 -0.86
N VAL A 141 -10.12 -0.13 -0.14
CA VAL A 141 -11.02 0.89 -0.71
C VAL A 141 -10.32 2.17 -1.11
N ASP A 142 -9.15 2.47 -0.55
CA ASP A 142 -8.44 3.73 -0.77
C ASP A 142 -7.96 3.87 -2.24
N TYR A 143 -7.50 5.06 -2.59
CA TYR A 143 -6.90 5.33 -3.90
C TYR A 143 -5.45 4.84 -3.92
N HIS A 144 -5.14 3.85 -4.77
CA HIS A 144 -3.86 3.13 -4.77
C HIS A 144 -2.83 3.75 -5.72
N ARG A 145 -2.80 5.07 -5.83
CA ARG A 145 -1.76 5.82 -6.53
C ARG A 145 -1.17 6.85 -5.57
N PHE A 146 0.15 6.98 -5.63
CA PHE A 146 0.91 7.89 -4.78
C PHE A 146 1.26 9.14 -5.57
N CYS A 147 1.28 10.29 -4.90
CA CYS A 147 1.85 11.53 -5.41
C CYS A 147 3.11 11.90 -4.63
N TYR A 148 3.85 12.88 -5.15
CA TYR A 148 4.91 13.54 -4.41
C TYR A 148 4.31 14.54 -3.42
N ILE A 149 4.88 14.63 -2.22
CA ILE A 149 4.41 15.53 -1.15
C ILE A 149 4.75 17.00 -1.40
N ASP A 150 5.71 17.25 -2.29
CA ASP A 150 6.23 18.56 -2.66
C ASP A 150 7.00 18.43 -3.99
N THR A 151 7.37 19.57 -4.56
CA THR A 151 8.31 19.69 -5.67
C THR A 151 9.72 19.24 -5.26
N GLY A 152 10.45 18.63 -6.20
CA GLY A 152 11.81 18.18 -5.92
C GLY A 152 12.39 17.26 -6.98
N TRP A 153 13.57 16.71 -6.69
CA TRP A 153 14.27 15.78 -7.56
C TRP A 153 14.30 14.40 -6.93
N HIS A 154 13.93 13.38 -7.70
CA HIS A 154 14.06 11.99 -7.24
C HIS A 154 15.50 11.49 -7.38
N GLY A 155 16.03 10.92 -6.29
CA GLY A 155 17.33 10.25 -6.30
C GLY A 155 17.26 8.83 -6.88
N PRO A 156 18.36 8.08 -6.79
CA PRO A 156 18.41 6.69 -7.26
C PRO A 156 17.40 5.77 -6.56
N HIS A 157 16.76 4.89 -7.31
CA HIS A 157 15.87 3.86 -6.77
C HIS A 157 16.64 2.60 -6.35
N VAL A 158 16.43 2.15 -5.11
CA VAL A 158 16.99 0.90 -4.59
C VAL A 158 15.85 -0.08 -4.32
N ARG A 159 15.92 -1.29 -4.90
CA ARG A 159 14.98 -2.38 -4.61
C ARG A 159 15.58 -3.30 -3.56
N LEU A 160 14.99 -3.34 -2.36
CA LEU A 160 15.46 -4.17 -1.26
C LEU A 160 14.75 -5.54 -1.25
N GLY A 161 15.43 -6.58 -1.73
CA GLY A 161 14.99 -7.98 -1.63
C GLY A 161 13.87 -8.41 -2.61
N HIS A 162 13.44 -9.67 -2.47
CA HIS A 162 12.49 -10.34 -3.40
C HIS A 162 11.25 -10.96 -2.71
N LYS A 163 11.12 -10.86 -1.38
CA LYS A 163 10.02 -11.52 -0.64
C LYS A 163 8.80 -10.59 -0.52
N LEU A 164 7.66 -11.06 -0.99
CA LEU A 164 6.36 -10.39 -0.86
C LEU A 164 5.67 -10.87 0.42
N HIS A 165 5.66 -10.04 1.46
CA HIS A 165 4.89 -10.31 2.68
C HIS A 165 3.57 -9.51 2.64
N SER A 166 2.42 -10.17 2.90
CA SER A 166 1.11 -9.52 2.96
C SER A 166 1.11 -8.31 3.91
N VAL A 167 0.38 -7.24 3.56
CA VAL A 167 0.30 -5.96 4.30
C VAL A 167 -1.05 -5.80 5.00
N HIS A 168 -1.74 -6.90 5.30
CA HIS A 168 -3.02 -6.81 6.03
C HIS A 168 -2.75 -6.46 7.51
N PRO A 169 -3.42 -5.42 8.06
CA PRO A 169 -3.46 -5.23 9.50
C PRO A 169 -4.32 -6.33 10.12
N LEU A 170 -3.96 -6.77 11.32
CA LEU A 170 -4.84 -7.54 12.19
C LEU A 170 -6.18 -6.80 12.38
#